data_AF-A0A227J213-F1
#
_entry.id   AF-A0A227J213-F1
#
_cell.length_a   1.000
_cell.length_b   1.000
_cell.length_c   1.000
_cell.angle_alpha   90.00
_cell.angle_beta   90.00
_cell.angle_gamma   90.00
#
_symmetry.space_group_name_H-M   'P 1'
#
loop_
_entity.id
_entity.type
_entity.pdbx_description
1 polymer ?
#
loop_
_entity_poly.entity_id
_entity_poly.type
_entity_poly.pdbx_seq_one_letter_code
_entity_poly.pdbx_strand_id
1 'polypeptide(L)'
;FLDKEFIDVAMRLNPADKMCGNGKMEKHILRECFEHYLPDSIAWRQKEQFSDGVGYSWIDTLKAVAEEKVTDQQMETAQYRFPYNTPTTKEGYVYREIFEE
;
A
#
# COMPACT_ATOMS: atom_id res chain seq x y z
N PHE A 1 4.32 14.95 -7.00
CA PHE A 1 3.62 14.99 -5.70
C PHE A 1 4.52 15.28 -4.51
N LEU A 2 5.81 14.90 -4.52
CA LEU A 2 6.72 15.15 -3.38
C LEU A 2 7.70 16.32 -3.62
N ASP A 3 7.41 17.18 -4.58
CA ASP A 3 8.17 18.42 -4.75
C ASP A 3 7.90 19.37 -3.57
N LYS A 4 8.92 20.12 -3.14
CA LYS A 4 8.85 20.97 -1.93
C LYS A 4 7.82 22.08 -2.08
N GLU A 5 7.85 22.81 -3.19
CA GLU A 5 6.93 23.93 -3.44
C GLU A 5 5.49 23.41 -3.59
N PHE A 6 5.33 22.29 -4.27
CA PHE A 6 4.04 21.61 -4.38
C PHE A 6 3.49 21.17 -3.02
N ILE A 7 4.30 20.58 -2.15
CA ILE A 7 3.88 20.16 -0.80
C ILE A 7 3.44 21.37 0.01
N ASP A 8 4.19 22.47 -0.03
CA ASP A 8 3.84 23.69 0.71
C ASP A 8 2.44 24.21 0.32
N VAL A 9 2.11 24.19 -0.96
CA VAL A 9 0.76 24.54 -1.44
C VAL A 9 -0.26 23.48 -1.03
N ALA A 10 -0.03 22.22 -1.37
CA ALA A 10 -0.98 21.13 -1.14
C ALA A 10 -1.32 20.96 0.35
N MET A 11 -0.37 21.16 1.25
CA MET A 11 -0.55 21.03 2.70
C MET A 11 -1.28 22.22 3.34
N ARG A 12 -1.23 23.41 2.72
CA ARG A 12 -1.95 24.61 3.20
C ARG A 12 -3.41 24.70 2.77
N LEU A 13 -3.86 23.85 1.85
CA LEU A 13 -5.28 23.74 1.51
C LEU A 13 -6.10 23.36 2.74
N ASN A 14 -7.34 23.87 2.82
CA ASN A 14 -8.26 23.55 3.91
C ASN A 14 -8.43 22.02 4.03
N PRO A 15 -8.10 21.41 5.18
CA PRO A 15 -8.20 19.96 5.35
C PRO A 15 -9.61 19.42 5.11
N ALA A 16 -10.65 20.22 5.32
CA ALA A 16 -12.04 19.83 5.04
C ALA A 16 -12.24 19.44 3.56
N ASP A 17 -11.54 20.08 2.63
CA ASP A 17 -11.61 19.77 1.19
C ASP A 17 -10.84 18.50 0.81
N LYS A 18 -10.01 17.98 1.71
CA LYS A 18 -9.29 16.70 1.53
C LYS A 18 -10.08 15.50 2.05
N MET A 19 -11.14 15.74 2.82
CA MET A 19 -11.98 14.69 3.38
C MET A 19 -12.83 14.02 2.31
N CYS A 20 -12.85 12.70 2.31
CA CYS A 20 -13.84 11.91 1.57
C CYS A 20 -15.12 11.72 2.41
N GLY A 21 -16.21 11.29 1.75
CA GLY A 21 -17.54 11.15 2.35
C GLY A 21 -18.51 12.22 1.86
N ASN A 22 -19.78 12.15 2.28
CA ASN A 22 -20.86 13.06 1.84
C ASN A 22 -20.96 13.21 0.30
N GLY A 23 -20.75 12.11 -0.43
CA GLY A 23 -20.75 12.10 -1.90
C GLY A 23 -19.40 12.42 -2.55
N LYS A 24 -18.36 12.77 -1.78
CA LYS A 24 -16.99 13.00 -2.30
C LYS A 24 -16.13 11.73 -2.19
N MET A 25 -15.44 11.38 -3.27
CA MET A 25 -14.48 10.27 -3.30
C MET A 25 -13.08 10.68 -2.79
N GLU A 26 -12.20 9.69 -2.60
CA GLU A 26 -10.83 9.97 -2.20
C GLU A 26 -10.12 10.89 -3.21
N LYS A 27 -9.40 11.89 -2.67
CA LYS A 27 -8.68 12.89 -3.46
C LYS A 27 -9.58 13.72 -4.39
N HIS A 28 -10.84 13.95 -4.03
CA HIS A 28 -11.81 14.72 -4.81
C HIS A 28 -11.26 16.04 -5.38
N ILE A 29 -10.69 16.91 -4.53
CA ILE A 29 -10.11 18.20 -4.95
C ILE A 29 -9.02 18.05 -6.02
N LEU A 30 -8.21 16.98 -5.94
CA LEU A 30 -7.20 16.70 -6.96
C LEU A 30 -7.85 16.27 -8.28
N ARG A 31 -8.94 15.50 -8.22
CA ARG A 31 -9.67 15.05 -9.41
C ARG A 31 -10.32 16.24 -10.11
N GLU A 32 -11.04 17.10 -9.38
CA GLU A 32 -11.64 18.32 -9.92
C GLU A 32 -10.60 19.23 -10.60
N CYS A 33 -9.43 19.44 -9.98
CA CYS A 33 -8.39 20.30 -10.57
C CYS A 33 -7.84 19.78 -11.91
N PHE A 34 -7.92 18.47 -12.17
CA PHE A 34 -7.27 17.84 -13.33
C PHE A 34 -8.22 17.02 -14.21
N GLU A 35 -9.54 17.04 -13.98
CA GLU A 35 -10.51 16.21 -14.70
C GLU A 35 -10.51 16.46 -16.20
N HIS A 36 -10.22 17.68 -16.63
CA HIS A 36 -10.13 18.07 -18.03
C HIS A 36 -8.91 17.49 -18.78
N TYR A 37 -7.93 16.91 -18.07
CA TYR A 37 -6.76 16.27 -18.68
C TYR A 37 -6.99 14.80 -19.03
N LEU A 38 -8.00 14.14 -18.46
CA LEU A 38 -8.20 12.69 -18.54
C LEU A 38 -9.64 12.34 -18.94
N PRO A 39 -9.90 11.16 -19.50
CA PRO A 39 -11.27 10.66 -19.64
C PRO A 39 -11.95 10.58 -18.27
N ASP A 40 -13.25 10.89 -18.24
CA ASP A 40 -14.07 10.87 -17.01
C ASP A 40 -13.95 9.54 -16.25
N SER A 41 -13.95 8.43 -16.99
CA SER A 41 -13.78 7.07 -16.45
C SER A 41 -12.45 6.84 -15.72
N ILE A 42 -11.42 7.65 -15.98
CA ILE A 42 -10.13 7.62 -15.29
C ILE A 42 -10.10 8.69 -14.18
N ALA A 43 -10.56 9.90 -14.48
CA ALA A 43 -10.60 11.02 -13.54
C ALA A 43 -11.40 10.70 -12.28
N TRP A 44 -12.46 9.89 -12.40
CA TRP A 44 -13.37 9.50 -11.32
C TRP A 44 -13.34 8.00 -10.99
N ARG A 45 -12.30 7.28 -11.42
CA ARG A 45 -12.10 5.86 -11.08
C ARG A 45 -11.86 5.68 -9.59
N GLN A 46 -12.61 4.78 -8.95
CA GLN A 46 -12.42 4.40 -7.56
C GLN A 46 -11.02 3.79 -7.36
N LYS A 47 -10.37 4.15 -6.24
CA LYS A 47 -9.12 3.51 -5.84
C LYS A 47 -9.32 2.03 -5.52
N GLU A 48 -8.67 1.19 -6.30
CA GLU A 48 -8.47 -0.22 -5.97
C GLU A 48 -7.21 -0.39 -5.10
N GLN A 49 -7.18 -1.47 -4.34
CA GLN A 49 -6.00 -1.86 -3.59
C GLN A 49 -4.90 -2.26 -4.60
N PHE A 50 -3.64 -1.89 -4.31
CA PHE A 50 -2.53 -2.09 -5.25
C PHE A 50 -2.30 -3.59 -5.58
N SER A 51 -2.70 -4.47 -4.67
CA SER A 51 -2.74 -5.93 -4.87
C SER A 51 -3.52 -6.34 -6.11
N ASP A 52 -4.65 -5.70 -6.31
CA ASP A 52 -5.66 -6.12 -7.28
C ASP A 52 -5.32 -5.54 -8.67
N GLY A 53 -4.66 -4.38 -8.69
CA GLY A 53 -4.27 -3.70 -9.93
C GLY A 53 -3.04 -4.29 -10.65
N VAL A 54 -2.20 -5.07 -9.96
CA VAL A 54 -1.05 -5.77 -10.57
C VAL A 54 -1.44 -7.18 -11.04
N GLY A 55 -2.46 -7.77 -10.41
CA GLY A 55 -3.02 -9.08 -10.74
C GLY A 55 -3.13 -9.97 -9.50
N TYR A 56 -4.32 -10.52 -9.27
CA TYR A 56 -4.65 -11.34 -8.09
C TYR A 56 -3.65 -12.48 -7.83
N SER A 57 -3.16 -13.13 -8.89
CA SER A 57 -2.24 -14.27 -8.77
C SER A 57 -0.88 -13.90 -8.16
N TRP A 58 -0.46 -12.64 -8.22
CA TRP A 58 0.86 -12.24 -7.75
C TRP A 58 1.00 -12.40 -6.23
N ILE A 59 0.06 -11.84 -5.48
CA ILE A 59 0.08 -11.92 -4.01
C ILE A 59 -0.22 -13.33 -3.53
N ASP A 60 -1.14 -14.02 -4.18
CA ASP A 60 -1.45 -15.41 -3.81
C ASP A 60 -0.24 -16.32 -4.01
N THR A 61 0.55 -16.10 -5.06
CA THR A 61 1.81 -16.81 -5.27
C THR A 61 2.83 -16.49 -4.18
N LEU A 62 2.99 -15.22 -3.80
CA LEU A 62 3.92 -14.83 -2.73
C LEU A 62 3.57 -15.49 -1.39
N LYS A 63 2.28 -15.54 -1.05
CA LYS A 63 1.79 -16.23 0.15
C LYS A 63 2.04 -17.73 0.08
N ALA A 64 1.74 -18.37 -1.06
CA ALA A 64 1.95 -19.81 -1.23
C ALA A 64 3.42 -20.20 -1.10
N VAL A 65 4.31 -19.44 -1.75
CA VAL A 65 5.76 -19.65 -1.65
C VAL A 65 6.27 -19.45 -0.23
N ALA A 66 5.76 -18.45 0.50
CA ALA A 66 6.14 -18.23 1.89
C ALA A 66 5.65 -19.36 2.81
N GLU A 67 4.46 -19.89 2.56
CA GLU A 67 3.89 -21.03 3.28
C GLU A 67 4.73 -22.30 3.10
N GLU A 68 5.26 -22.52 1.89
CA GLU A 68 6.16 -23.63 1.59
C GLU A 68 7.57 -23.47 2.19
N LYS A 69 8.08 -22.23 2.25
CA LYS A 69 9.45 -21.95 2.71
C LYS A 69 9.60 -21.87 4.22
N VAL A 70 8.57 -21.42 4.94
CA VAL A 70 8.64 -21.14 6.37
C VAL A 70 7.69 -22.06 7.12
N THR A 71 8.26 -22.88 7.99
CA THR A 71 7.51 -23.78 8.85
C THR A 71 6.86 -23.06 10.04
N ASP A 72 5.83 -23.64 10.62
CA ASP A 72 5.17 -23.09 11.81
C ASP A 72 6.13 -23.00 13.00
N GLN A 73 7.03 -23.99 13.14
CA GLN A 73 8.07 -23.98 14.18
C GLN A 73 9.06 -22.80 14.02
N GLN A 74 9.44 -22.46 12.78
CA GLN A 74 10.25 -21.28 12.52
C GLN A 74 9.52 -19.99 12.93
N MET A 75 8.21 -19.92 12.72
CA MET A 75 7.39 -18.80 13.18
C MET A 75 7.29 -18.73 14.71
N GLU A 76 7.06 -19.86 15.39
CA GLU A 76 7.02 -19.93 16.87
C GLU A 76 8.33 -19.47 17.52
N THR A 77 9.46 -19.75 16.86
CA THR A 77 10.79 -19.41 17.34
C THR A 77 11.35 -18.14 16.73
N ALA A 78 10.58 -17.43 15.89
CA ALA A 78 11.04 -16.26 15.14
C ALA A 78 11.62 -15.17 16.03
N GLN A 79 11.08 -14.97 17.23
CA GLN A 79 11.58 -13.95 18.19
C GLN A 79 13.02 -14.19 18.65
N TYR A 80 13.49 -15.45 18.66
CA TYR A 80 14.86 -15.77 19.06
C TYR A 80 15.84 -15.56 17.91
N ARG A 81 15.39 -15.79 16.68
CA ARG A 81 16.19 -15.55 15.47
C ARG A 81 16.23 -14.07 15.11
N PHE A 82 15.09 -13.40 15.14
CA PHE A 82 14.90 -12.01 14.76
C PHE A 82 14.35 -11.19 15.95
N PRO A 83 15.17 -10.89 16.98
CA PRO A 83 14.68 -10.25 18.21
C PRO A 83 14.23 -8.79 18.00
N TYR A 84 14.73 -8.11 16.96
CA TYR A 84 14.29 -6.78 16.58
C TYR A 84 13.31 -6.87 15.41
N ASN A 85 12.12 -6.27 15.55
CA ASN A 85 11.05 -6.34 14.54
C ASN A 85 10.77 -7.78 14.07
N THR A 86 10.46 -8.67 15.02
CA THR A 86 10.14 -10.06 14.74
C THR A 86 9.04 -10.17 13.67
N PRO A 87 9.24 -10.95 12.59
CA PRO A 87 8.21 -11.14 11.59
C PRO A 87 6.98 -11.83 12.20
N THR A 88 5.80 -11.29 11.91
CA THR A 88 4.50 -11.81 12.41
C THR A 88 3.78 -12.68 11.39
N THR A 89 4.31 -12.78 10.16
CA THR A 89 3.80 -13.62 9.08
C THR A 89 4.95 -14.38 8.42
N LYS A 90 4.65 -15.53 7.81
CA LYS A 90 5.63 -16.32 7.05
C LYS A 90 6.22 -15.53 5.88
N GLU A 91 5.40 -14.73 5.19
CA GLU A 91 5.85 -13.83 4.13
C GLU A 91 6.88 -12.80 4.65
N GLY A 92 6.56 -12.16 5.78
CA GLY A 92 7.50 -11.25 6.45
C GLY A 92 8.77 -11.95 6.92
N TYR A 93 8.68 -13.22 7.33
CA TYR A 93 9.82 -14.04 7.71
C TYR A 93 10.75 -14.28 6.51
N VAL A 94 10.20 -14.65 5.34
CA VAL A 94 11.00 -14.82 4.11
C VAL A 94 11.72 -13.53 3.75
N TYR A 95 11.02 -12.39 3.77
CA TYR A 95 11.64 -11.10 3.48
C TYR A 95 12.73 -10.74 4.47
N ARG A 96 12.49 -11.01 5.76
CA ARG A 96 13.46 -10.75 6.81
C ARG A 96 14.69 -11.64 6.71
N GLU A 97 14.51 -12.90 6.37
CA GLU A 97 15.60 -13.85 6.14
C GLU A 97 16.49 -13.38 4.99
N ILE A 98 15.92 -12.97 3.86
CA ILE A 98 16.68 -12.41 2.73
C ILE A 98 17.41 -11.12 3.11
N PHE A 99 16.81 -10.28 3.95
CA PHE A 99 17.41 -9.02 4.37
C PHE A 99 18.63 -9.21 5.30
N GLU A 100 18.64 -10.27 6.11
CA GLU A 100 19.74 -10.57 7.04
C GLU A 100 20.85 -11.45 6.45
N GLU A 101 20.66 -12.00 5.25
CA GLU A 101 21.69 -12.73 4.48
C GLU A 101 22.80 -11.80 3.95
#